data_AF-A0A1Y2F8R7-F1
#
_entry.id   AF-A0A1Y2F8R7-F1
#
_cell.length_a   1.000
_cell.length_b   1.000
_cell.length_c   1.000
_cell.angle_alpha   90.00
_cell.angle_beta   90.00
_cell.angle_gamma   90.00
#
_symmetry.space_group_name_H-M   'P 1'
#
loop_
_entity.id
_entity.type
_entity.pdbx_description
1 polymer ?
#
loop_
_entity_poly.entity_id
_entity_poly.type
_entity_poly.pdbx_seq_one_letter_code
_entity_poly.pdbx_strand_id
1 'polypeptide(L)'
;MGLQGKLLSLGLEGEYTWHPTRFAEMLERVPALRDLQIYSLDGIDLLPKPAQLHLESFSVGDHLDVDLLAQLIGTSCGSLNHLSLVGFGLGQSFDFTHYTNLTSLSLTTPLSHLGKEDLRLLLTSVSSIPSLHSAAFFSLLGRREPLLSHLEHLRILHLLPPTLHELIQTDWMPFSTSYLLSAFADERCLPALKHIELSCGVLEGGEHVQYRPREELEQIKRAADARGIKIVWSEPWEDLGSAYAYDFEEQGDFI
;
A
#
# COMPACT_ATOMS: atom_id res chain seq x y z
N MET A 1 40.78 -5.23 -6.17
CA MET A 1 39.91 -6.43 -6.21
C MET A 1 38.91 -6.28 -5.06
N GLY A 2 37.59 -6.32 -5.17
CA GLY A 2 36.70 -6.65 -6.27
C GLY A 2 35.30 -6.87 -5.67
N LEU A 3 34.65 -5.80 -5.20
CA LEU A 3 33.25 -5.85 -4.70
C LEU A 3 32.22 -5.88 -5.86
N GLN A 4 32.66 -5.52 -7.07
CA GLN A 4 31.85 -5.38 -8.30
C GLN A 4 31.21 -6.68 -8.82
N GLY A 5 31.41 -7.83 -8.17
CA GLY A 5 30.80 -9.10 -8.58
C GLY A 5 29.98 -9.81 -7.51
N LYS A 6 29.86 -9.22 -6.31
CA LYS A 6 29.26 -9.90 -5.14
C LYS A 6 28.26 -9.06 -4.37
N LEU A 7 28.04 -7.81 -4.78
CA LEU A 7 27.05 -6.97 -4.11
C LEU A 7 25.65 -7.51 -4.42
N LEU A 8 24.98 -8.03 -3.40
CA LEU A 8 23.63 -8.58 -3.49
C LEU A 8 22.57 -7.56 -3.08
N SER A 9 22.91 -6.64 -2.18
CA SER A 9 22.00 -5.63 -1.65
C SER A 9 22.64 -4.25 -1.71
N LEU A 10 21.89 -3.26 -2.16
CA LEU A 10 22.30 -1.86 -2.23
C LEU A 10 21.16 -0.98 -1.71
N GLY A 11 21.44 -0.28 -0.61
CA GLY A 11 20.59 0.77 -0.08
C GLY A 11 21.18 2.14 -0.39
N LEU A 12 20.35 3.03 -0.92
CA LEU A 12 20.74 4.37 -1.33
C LEU A 12 19.86 5.38 -0.61
N GLU A 13 20.47 6.05 0.36
CA GLU A 13 19.86 7.14 1.10
C GLU A 13 20.61 8.42 0.73
N GLY A 14 19.91 9.31 0.03
CA GLY A 14 20.43 10.62 -0.33
C GLY A 14 19.50 11.68 0.24
N GLU A 15 20.08 12.71 0.85
CA GLU A 15 19.38 14.00 0.92
C GLU A 15 19.16 14.52 -0.52
N TYR A 16 18.25 15.48 -0.69
CA TYR A 16 17.84 16.11 -1.97
C TYR A 16 18.97 16.63 -2.90
N THR A 17 20.25 16.42 -2.55
CA THR A 17 21.44 16.84 -3.28
C THR A 17 22.21 15.68 -3.93
N TRP A 18 21.87 14.42 -3.62
CA TRP A 18 22.56 13.27 -4.20
C TRP A 18 21.97 12.88 -5.56
N HIS A 19 22.51 13.49 -6.62
CA HIS A 19 22.17 13.18 -8.01
C HIS A 19 23.34 12.44 -8.68
N PRO A 20 23.43 11.11 -8.55
CA PRO A 20 24.46 10.36 -9.22
C PRO A 20 24.29 10.43 -10.74
N THR A 21 25.03 11.33 -11.39
CA THR A 21 25.13 11.46 -12.86
C THR A 21 25.56 10.18 -13.57
N ARG A 22 26.02 9.16 -12.82
CA ARG A 22 26.46 7.84 -13.32
C ARG A 22 25.71 6.69 -12.66
N PHE A 23 24.46 6.92 -12.25
CA PHE A 23 23.63 5.88 -11.60
C PHE A 23 23.52 4.61 -12.46
N ALA A 24 23.23 4.78 -13.75
CA ALA A 24 23.18 3.68 -14.71
C ALA A 24 24.49 2.86 -14.73
N GLU A 25 25.64 3.53 -14.85
CA GLU A 25 26.95 2.88 -14.88
C GLU A 25 27.27 2.15 -13.57
N MET A 26 26.76 2.64 -12.44
CA MET A 26 26.93 1.99 -11.15
C MET A 26 26.16 0.68 -11.09
N LEU A 27 24.88 0.68 -11.51
CA LEU A 27 24.04 -0.52 -11.54
C LEU A 27 24.60 -1.59 -12.48
N GLU A 28 25.18 -1.19 -13.63
CA GLU A 28 25.84 -2.14 -14.55
C GLU A 28 27.05 -2.86 -13.94
N ARG A 29 27.68 -2.26 -12.92
CA ARG A 29 28.83 -2.85 -12.23
C ARG A 29 28.43 -3.78 -11.09
N VAL A 30 27.14 -4.03 -10.87
CA VAL A 30 26.64 -4.91 -9.82
C VAL A 30 25.60 -5.90 -10.38
N PRO A 31 25.97 -6.77 -11.35
CA PRO A 31 25.02 -7.69 -11.98
C PRO A 31 24.46 -8.77 -11.03
N ALA A 32 25.10 -8.97 -9.88
CA ALA A 32 24.63 -9.88 -8.84
C ALA A 32 23.58 -9.25 -7.91
N LEU A 33 23.23 -7.97 -8.09
CA LEU A 33 22.28 -7.28 -7.23
C LEU A 33 20.91 -7.97 -7.27
N ARG A 34 20.33 -8.16 -6.08
CA ARG A 34 19.02 -8.77 -5.82
C ARG A 34 18.11 -7.82 -5.06
N ASP A 35 18.66 -7.02 -4.16
CA ASP A 35 17.91 -6.07 -3.37
C ASP A 35 18.38 -4.64 -3.68
N LEU A 36 17.45 -3.80 -4.10
CA LEU A 36 17.71 -2.38 -4.35
C LEU A 36 16.71 -1.54 -3.58
N GLN A 37 17.21 -0.74 -2.66
CA GLN A 37 16.43 0.22 -1.91
C GLN A 37 16.91 1.63 -2.20
N ILE A 38 15.99 2.53 -2.51
CA ILE A 38 16.30 3.91 -2.86
C ILE A 38 15.34 4.83 -2.14
N TYR A 39 15.81 5.69 -1.25
CA TYR A 39 14.91 6.52 -0.43
C TYR A 39 14.51 7.84 -1.09
N SER A 40 15.33 8.35 -2.01
CA SER A 40 15.01 9.53 -2.83
C SER A 40 15.72 9.41 -4.17
N LEU A 41 14.99 9.69 -5.26
CA LEU A 41 15.49 9.70 -6.64
C LEU A 41 15.35 11.07 -7.29
N ASP A 42 15.09 12.12 -6.51
CA ASP A 42 14.99 13.48 -7.04
C ASP A 42 16.19 13.77 -7.94
N GLY A 43 15.96 14.32 -9.13
CA GLY A 43 17.01 14.69 -10.08
C GLY A 43 17.80 13.54 -10.75
N ILE A 44 17.34 12.28 -10.66
CA ILE A 44 17.88 11.21 -11.51
C ILE A 44 17.13 11.20 -12.84
N ASP A 45 17.87 11.50 -13.90
CA ASP A 45 17.37 11.43 -15.28
C ASP A 45 17.06 9.97 -15.67
N LEU A 46 16.16 9.83 -16.66
CA LEU A 46 15.90 8.56 -17.33
C LEU A 46 17.20 7.88 -17.75
N LEU A 47 17.28 6.58 -17.52
CA LEU A 47 18.42 5.79 -17.94
C LEU A 47 18.45 5.75 -19.48
N PRO A 48 19.63 5.84 -20.11
CA PRO A 48 19.75 5.74 -21.56
C PRO A 48 19.30 4.38 -22.11
N LYS A 49 19.24 3.35 -21.24
CA LYS A 49 18.70 2.02 -21.49
C LYS A 49 18.24 1.39 -20.17
N PRO A 50 17.26 0.47 -20.20
CA PRO A 50 16.82 -0.25 -19.00
C PRO A 50 17.99 -0.99 -18.32
N ALA A 51 18.02 -0.94 -16.99
CA ALA A 51 19.03 -1.64 -16.21
C ALA A 51 18.84 -3.15 -16.38
N GLN A 52 19.92 -3.90 -16.63
CA GLN A 52 19.88 -5.36 -16.74
C GLN A 52 20.07 -5.98 -15.35
N LEU A 53 19.01 -5.92 -14.54
CA LEU A 53 19.01 -6.39 -13.16
C LEU A 53 18.03 -7.56 -13.00
N HIS A 54 18.35 -8.45 -12.08
CA HIS A 54 17.49 -9.56 -11.66
C HIS A 54 17.13 -9.39 -10.20
N LEU A 55 16.42 -8.31 -9.89
CA LEU A 55 16.04 -7.97 -8.53
C LEU A 55 15.01 -8.98 -8.01
N GLU A 56 15.19 -9.38 -6.76
CA GLU A 56 14.22 -10.12 -5.94
C GLU A 56 13.43 -9.15 -5.05
N SER A 57 14.03 -8.02 -4.68
CA SER A 57 13.41 -6.97 -3.89
C SER A 57 13.73 -5.59 -4.44
N PHE A 58 12.70 -4.74 -4.56
CA PHE A 58 12.86 -3.33 -4.90
C PHE A 58 12.02 -2.47 -3.97
N SER A 59 12.64 -1.43 -3.42
CA SER A 59 11.96 -0.43 -2.62
C SER A 59 12.36 0.96 -3.08
N VAL A 60 11.38 1.85 -3.26
CA VAL A 60 11.62 3.26 -3.53
C VAL A 60 10.82 4.18 -2.61
N GLY A 61 11.48 5.23 -2.14
CA GLY A 61 10.94 6.39 -1.44
C GLY A 61 10.83 7.60 -2.36
N ASP A 62 9.75 8.35 -2.16
CA ASP A 62 9.43 9.69 -2.67
C ASP A 62 9.65 9.99 -4.17
N HIS A 63 8.59 10.46 -4.83
CA HIS A 63 8.61 11.15 -6.13
C HIS A 63 9.31 10.43 -7.30
N LEU A 64 9.16 9.11 -7.41
CA LEU A 64 9.66 8.38 -8.57
C LEU A 64 8.74 8.51 -9.80
N ASP A 65 9.34 8.92 -10.93
CA ASP A 65 8.73 8.86 -12.25
C ASP A 65 8.49 7.41 -12.72
N VAL A 66 7.32 7.16 -13.33
CA VAL A 66 6.87 5.82 -13.72
C VAL A 66 7.75 5.21 -14.82
N ASP A 67 8.26 6.02 -15.75
CA ASP A 67 9.16 5.54 -16.80
C ASP A 67 10.50 5.12 -16.20
N LEU A 68 11.02 5.88 -15.22
CA LEU A 68 12.24 5.50 -14.50
C LEU A 68 12.03 4.20 -13.69
N LEU A 69 10.87 4.05 -13.03
CA LEU A 69 10.52 2.79 -12.36
C LEU A 69 10.54 1.62 -13.36
N ALA A 70 9.86 1.75 -14.49
CA ALA A 70 9.81 0.71 -15.51
C ALA A 70 11.21 0.35 -16.05
N GLN A 71 12.11 1.32 -16.17
CA GLN A 71 13.50 1.08 -16.59
C GLN A 71 14.34 0.36 -15.52
N LEU A 72 14.06 0.58 -14.23
CA LEU A 72 14.80 -0.03 -13.12
C LEU A 72 14.37 -1.49 -12.87
N ILE A 73 13.06 -1.76 -12.89
CA ILE A 73 12.52 -3.08 -12.52
C ILE A 73 12.00 -3.89 -13.71
N GLY A 74 11.93 -3.33 -14.92
CA GLY A 74 11.34 -4.00 -16.09
C GLY A 74 12.03 -5.31 -16.50
N THR A 75 13.34 -5.45 -16.25
CA THR A 75 14.09 -6.70 -16.50
C THR A 75 13.97 -7.72 -15.36
N SER A 76 13.41 -7.31 -14.22
CA SER A 76 13.22 -8.12 -13.02
C SER A 76 11.83 -8.75 -12.92
N CYS A 77 10.99 -8.66 -13.96
CA CYS A 77 9.61 -9.18 -13.96
C CYS A 77 9.50 -10.67 -13.56
N GLY A 78 10.49 -11.48 -13.92
CA GLY A 78 10.55 -12.91 -13.59
C GLY A 78 11.28 -13.24 -12.27
N SER A 79 11.85 -12.27 -11.56
CA SER A 79 12.61 -12.51 -10.32
C SER A 79 12.07 -11.74 -9.12
N LEU A 80 11.31 -10.67 -9.35
CA LEU A 80 10.87 -9.76 -8.30
C LEU A 80 9.79 -10.40 -7.42
N ASN A 81 10.11 -10.56 -6.14
CA ASN A 81 9.26 -11.16 -5.12
C ASN A 81 8.66 -10.11 -4.17
N HIS A 82 9.38 -9.00 -3.97
CA HIS A 82 9.00 -7.89 -3.09
C HIS A 82 9.09 -6.55 -3.82
N LEU A 83 8.03 -5.75 -3.73
CA LEU A 83 7.98 -4.41 -4.30
C LEU A 83 7.36 -3.45 -3.30
N SER A 84 8.06 -2.36 -3.00
CA SER A 84 7.58 -1.28 -2.14
C SER A 84 7.75 0.07 -2.84
N LEU A 85 6.63 0.76 -3.08
CA LEU A 85 6.62 2.05 -3.77
C LEU A 85 6.03 3.10 -2.83
N VAL A 86 6.82 4.10 -2.42
CA VAL A 86 6.39 5.20 -1.57
C VAL A 86 6.41 6.51 -2.34
N GLY A 87 5.36 7.33 -2.16
CA GLY A 87 5.21 8.58 -2.89
C GLY A 87 4.95 8.37 -4.38
N PHE A 88 4.44 7.19 -4.76
CA PHE A 88 4.18 6.85 -6.16
C PHE A 88 3.05 7.73 -6.73
N GLY A 89 3.40 8.61 -7.67
CA GLY A 89 2.48 9.52 -8.33
C GLY A 89 1.62 8.79 -9.35
N LEU A 90 0.36 8.51 -9.01
CA LEU A 90 -0.56 7.72 -9.84
C LEU A 90 -1.13 8.46 -11.05
N GLY A 91 -0.48 9.55 -11.50
CA GLY A 91 -0.83 10.21 -12.76
C GLY A 91 -0.59 9.34 -14.00
N GLN A 92 0.13 8.22 -13.84
CA GLN A 92 0.30 7.18 -14.84
C GLN A 92 0.11 5.81 -14.16
N SER A 93 -0.76 4.96 -14.73
CA SER A 93 -1.03 3.62 -14.21
C SER A 93 0.17 2.70 -14.45
N PHE A 94 0.75 2.13 -13.39
CA PHE A 94 1.75 1.08 -13.53
C PHE A 94 1.09 -0.30 -13.69
N ASP A 95 1.53 -1.04 -14.69
CA ASP A 95 1.02 -2.38 -14.99
C ASP A 95 1.86 -3.44 -14.26
N PHE A 96 1.24 -4.13 -13.31
CA PHE A 96 1.84 -5.19 -12.52
C PHE A 96 1.65 -6.59 -13.14
N THR A 97 0.92 -6.73 -14.24
CA THR A 97 0.59 -8.02 -14.87
C THR A 97 1.81 -8.88 -15.22
N HIS A 98 2.96 -8.25 -15.46
CA HIS A 98 4.19 -8.94 -15.82
C HIS A 98 4.96 -9.52 -14.60
N TYR A 99 4.65 -9.09 -13.37
CA TYR A 99 5.38 -9.46 -12.16
C TYR A 99 4.78 -10.71 -11.50
N THR A 100 4.78 -11.82 -12.26
CA THR A 100 4.08 -13.06 -11.88
C THR A 100 4.59 -13.73 -10.61
N ASN A 101 5.85 -13.47 -10.21
CA ASN A 101 6.46 -13.99 -8.98
C ASN A 101 6.31 -13.05 -7.78
N LEU A 102 5.66 -11.89 -7.95
CA LEU A 102 5.52 -10.93 -6.87
C LEU A 102 4.63 -11.49 -5.76
N THR A 103 5.20 -11.62 -4.56
CA THR A 103 4.53 -12.18 -3.38
C THR A 103 4.13 -11.12 -2.37
N SER A 104 4.80 -9.98 -2.39
CA SER A 104 4.59 -8.86 -1.47
C SER A 104 4.59 -7.55 -2.25
N LEU A 105 3.54 -6.76 -2.08
CA LEU A 105 3.38 -5.45 -2.69
C LEU A 105 3.04 -4.42 -1.61
N SER A 106 3.81 -3.33 -1.52
CA SER A 106 3.48 -2.17 -0.69
C SER A 106 3.36 -0.94 -1.58
N LEU A 107 2.22 -0.27 -1.54
CA LEU A 107 1.95 0.94 -2.30
C LEU A 107 1.54 2.07 -1.36
N THR A 108 2.41 3.05 -1.22
CA THR A 108 2.15 4.29 -0.51
C THR A 108 2.00 5.42 -1.51
N THR A 109 0.83 6.05 -1.59
CA THR A 109 0.53 7.07 -2.61
C THR A 109 -0.17 8.28 -2.00
N PRO A 110 0.09 9.51 -2.49
CA PRO A 110 -0.75 10.65 -2.20
C PRO A 110 -2.10 10.51 -2.92
N LEU A 111 -3.16 10.18 -2.17
CA LEU A 111 -4.50 9.96 -2.71
C LEU A 111 -5.19 11.21 -3.29
N SER A 112 -4.70 12.42 -2.98
CA SER A 112 -5.28 13.70 -3.43
C SER A 112 -5.46 13.83 -4.93
N HIS A 113 -4.75 13.02 -5.71
CA HIS A 113 -4.75 13.07 -7.16
C HIS A 113 -5.40 11.85 -7.82
N LEU A 114 -5.82 10.85 -7.04
CA LEU A 114 -6.35 9.61 -7.56
C LEU A 114 -7.85 9.72 -7.87
N GLY A 115 -8.19 9.60 -9.15
CA GLY A 115 -9.56 9.39 -9.56
C GLY A 115 -10.04 7.97 -9.25
N LYS A 116 -11.36 7.78 -9.27
CA LYS A 116 -12.02 6.48 -9.13
C LYS A 116 -11.51 5.44 -10.15
N GLU A 117 -11.32 5.87 -11.41
CA GLU A 117 -10.86 4.97 -12.47
C GLU A 117 -9.39 4.59 -12.29
N ASP A 118 -8.54 5.50 -11.82
CA ASP A 118 -7.12 5.22 -11.58
C ASP A 118 -6.97 4.16 -10.48
N LEU A 119 -7.74 4.29 -9.39
CA LEU A 119 -7.75 3.26 -8.35
C LEU A 119 -8.27 1.92 -8.88
N ARG A 120 -9.32 1.94 -9.72
CA ARG A 120 -9.85 0.70 -10.31
C ARG A 120 -8.83 0.02 -11.21
N LEU A 121 -8.13 0.78 -12.04
CA LEU A 121 -7.05 0.27 -12.90
C LEU A 121 -5.90 -0.29 -12.07
N LEU A 122 -5.48 0.43 -11.03
CA LEU A 122 -4.45 -0.03 -10.10
C LEU A 122 -4.84 -1.36 -9.44
N LEU A 123 -6.03 -1.44 -8.86
CA LEU A 123 -6.50 -2.66 -8.19
C LEU A 123 -6.68 -3.82 -9.17
N THR A 124 -7.12 -3.56 -10.40
CA THR A 124 -7.22 -4.58 -11.46
C THR A 124 -5.84 -5.07 -11.89
N SER A 125 -4.87 -4.17 -11.97
CA SER A 125 -3.47 -4.50 -12.24
C SER A 125 -2.89 -5.36 -11.11
N VAL A 126 -3.14 -5.01 -9.85
CA VAL A 126 -2.73 -5.81 -8.69
C VAL A 126 -3.40 -7.19 -8.66
N SER A 127 -4.68 -7.27 -9.01
CA SER A 127 -5.44 -8.53 -9.02
C SER A 127 -4.94 -9.55 -10.03
N SER A 128 -4.23 -9.09 -11.06
CA SER A 128 -3.63 -9.94 -12.07
C SER A 128 -2.38 -10.68 -11.58
N ILE A 129 -1.82 -10.32 -10.41
CA ILE A 129 -0.62 -10.94 -9.84
C ILE A 129 -1.02 -12.27 -9.18
N PRO A 130 -0.69 -13.44 -9.78
CA PRO A 130 -1.21 -14.72 -9.29
C PRO A 130 -0.58 -15.14 -7.96
N SER A 131 0.65 -14.72 -7.69
CA SER A 131 1.44 -15.15 -6.53
C SER A 131 1.36 -14.18 -5.34
N LEU A 132 0.50 -13.15 -5.40
CA LEU A 132 0.46 -12.11 -4.39
C LEU A 132 -0.15 -12.63 -3.09
N HIS A 133 0.64 -12.66 -2.03
CA HIS A 133 0.23 -13.16 -0.71
C HIS A 133 0.08 -12.04 0.33
N SER A 134 0.84 -10.95 0.19
CA SER A 134 0.79 -9.81 1.10
C SER A 134 0.66 -8.51 0.31
N ALA A 135 -0.30 -7.68 0.71
CA ALA A 135 -0.51 -6.36 0.14
C ALA A 135 -0.61 -5.34 1.26
N ALA A 136 0.15 -4.27 1.13
CA ALA A 136 0.02 -3.06 1.91
C ALA A 136 -0.34 -1.94 0.96
N PHE A 137 -1.35 -1.17 1.33
CA PHE A 137 -1.65 0.07 0.64
C PHE A 137 -1.64 1.16 1.71
N PHE A 138 -1.13 2.35 1.45
CA PHE A 138 -1.08 3.44 2.43
C PHE A 138 -1.26 4.80 1.74
N SER A 139 -1.80 5.78 2.47
CA SER A 139 -1.92 7.16 2.00
C SER A 139 -1.01 8.10 2.78
N LEU A 140 -0.18 8.88 2.06
CA LEU A 140 0.67 9.91 2.67
C LEU A 140 -0.12 11.11 3.21
N LEU A 141 -1.32 11.32 2.70
CA LEU A 141 -2.21 12.40 3.12
C LEU A 141 -3.15 11.83 4.18
N GLY A 142 -2.67 11.78 5.42
CA GLY A 142 -3.37 11.12 6.52
C GLY A 142 -4.82 11.59 6.69
N ARG A 143 -5.72 10.64 7.02
CA ARG A 143 -7.13 10.73 7.53
C ARG A 143 -8.11 11.80 7.02
N ARG A 144 -7.71 12.77 6.19
CA ARG A 144 -8.46 13.98 5.85
C ARG A 144 -9.13 13.94 4.47
N GLU A 145 -9.13 12.79 3.79
CA GLU A 145 -9.71 12.71 2.45
C GLU A 145 -11.05 11.95 2.42
N PRO A 146 -12.16 12.62 2.03
CA PRO A 146 -13.53 12.06 1.94
C PRO A 146 -13.73 10.91 0.94
N LEU A 147 -12.69 10.51 0.20
CA LEU A 147 -12.87 9.97 -1.15
C LEU A 147 -13.26 8.48 -1.20
N LEU A 148 -13.16 7.73 -0.10
CA LEU A 148 -13.21 6.26 -0.15
C LEU A 148 -14.51 5.63 0.35
N SER A 149 -15.31 6.29 1.18
CA SER A 149 -16.68 5.83 1.46
C SER A 149 -17.49 5.72 0.16
N HIS A 150 -17.18 6.60 -0.80
CA HIS A 150 -17.70 6.57 -2.16
C HIS A 150 -17.17 5.42 -3.01
N LEU A 151 -16.24 4.58 -2.56
CA LEU A 151 -15.64 3.50 -3.36
C LEU A 151 -16.08 2.09 -2.95
N GLU A 152 -16.88 1.94 -1.89
CA GLU A 152 -17.44 0.64 -1.50
C GLU A 152 -18.33 0.04 -2.60
N HIS A 153 -18.96 0.88 -3.42
CA HIS A 153 -19.72 0.44 -4.60
C HIS A 153 -18.85 -0.26 -5.64
N LEU A 154 -17.54 -0.03 -5.64
CA LEU A 154 -16.58 -0.75 -6.48
C LEU A 154 -16.24 -2.13 -5.94
N ARG A 155 -16.64 -2.44 -4.69
CA ARG A 155 -16.31 -3.69 -4.02
C ARG A 155 -14.80 -3.98 -4.04
N ILE A 156 -14.00 -3.02 -3.55
CA ILE A 156 -12.53 -3.06 -3.63
C ILE A 156 -11.94 -4.40 -3.12
N LEU A 157 -12.47 -4.96 -2.04
CA LEU A 157 -11.98 -6.24 -1.50
C LEU A 157 -12.23 -7.41 -2.47
N HIS A 158 -13.28 -7.33 -3.29
CA HIS A 158 -13.54 -8.30 -4.37
C HIS A 158 -12.66 -8.09 -5.60
N LEU A 159 -12.00 -6.93 -5.72
CA LEU A 159 -11.04 -6.67 -6.79
C LEU A 159 -9.64 -7.16 -6.44
N LEU A 160 -9.33 -7.39 -5.17
CA LEU A 160 -8.02 -7.88 -4.75
C LEU A 160 -7.82 -9.37 -5.14
N PRO A 161 -6.56 -9.81 -5.35
CA PRO A 161 -6.30 -11.17 -5.78
C PRO A 161 -6.75 -12.21 -4.75
N PRO A 162 -7.35 -13.33 -5.18
CA PRO A 162 -7.90 -14.34 -4.26
C PRO A 162 -6.83 -15.11 -3.46
N THR A 163 -5.56 -15.01 -3.87
CA THR A 163 -4.39 -15.61 -3.22
C THR A 163 -3.85 -14.81 -2.03
N LEU A 164 -4.41 -13.62 -1.80
CA LEU A 164 -3.97 -12.72 -0.74
C LEU A 164 -4.25 -13.33 0.65
N HIS A 165 -3.19 -13.53 1.43
CA HIS A 165 -3.25 -13.98 2.82
C HIS A 165 -3.27 -12.82 3.81
N GLU A 166 -2.63 -11.70 3.46
CA GLU A 166 -2.40 -10.58 4.36
C GLU A 166 -2.72 -9.26 3.64
N LEU A 167 -3.57 -8.47 4.28
CA LEU A 167 -3.90 -7.11 3.84
C LEU A 167 -3.62 -6.16 5.01
N ILE A 168 -2.52 -5.42 4.92
CA ILE A 168 -2.01 -4.58 6.03
C ILE A 168 -2.01 -3.09 5.66
N GLN A 169 -1.83 -2.24 6.67
CA GLN A 169 -1.78 -0.78 6.52
C GLN A 169 -3.02 -0.17 5.86
N THR A 170 -4.21 -0.79 5.96
CA THR A 170 -5.42 -0.24 5.34
C THR A 170 -6.11 0.85 6.16
N ASP A 171 -5.37 1.50 7.05
CA ASP A 171 -5.85 2.56 7.94
C ASP A 171 -6.44 3.76 7.17
N TRP A 172 -5.98 4.00 5.95
CA TRP A 172 -6.50 4.99 5.02
C TRP A 172 -7.79 4.56 4.29
N MET A 173 -8.21 3.29 4.38
CA MET A 173 -9.46 2.77 3.79
C MET A 173 -10.52 2.55 4.88
N PRO A 174 -11.24 3.60 5.31
CA PRO A 174 -12.22 3.49 6.38
C PRO A 174 -13.51 2.84 5.85
N PHE A 175 -13.46 1.53 5.63
CA PHE A 175 -14.58 0.73 5.18
C PHE A 175 -15.75 0.83 6.15
N SER A 176 -16.96 1.05 5.66
CA SER A 176 -18.16 1.00 6.47
C SER A 176 -18.36 -0.38 7.09
N THR A 177 -19.00 -0.40 8.25
CA THR A 177 -19.34 -1.65 8.96
C THR A 177 -20.18 -2.57 8.08
N SER A 178 -21.16 -2.03 7.35
CA SER A 178 -22.03 -2.82 6.47
C SER A 178 -21.25 -3.46 5.31
N TYR A 179 -20.29 -2.74 4.73
CA TYR A 179 -19.43 -3.26 3.68
C TYR A 179 -18.53 -4.39 4.19
N LEU A 180 -17.86 -4.21 5.33
CA LEU A 180 -17.01 -5.24 5.93
C LEU A 180 -17.80 -6.52 6.26
N LEU A 181 -18.98 -6.37 6.88
CA LEU A 181 -19.84 -7.52 7.20
C LEU A 181 -20.30 -8.26 5.93
N SER A 182 -20.64 -7.52 4.87
CA SER A 182 -21.00 -8.11 3.57
C SER A 182 -19.82 -8.84 2.92
N ALA A 183 -18.63 -8.26 2.96
CA ALA A 183 -17.41 -8.87 2.42
C ALA A 183 -17.02 -10.14 3.19
N PHE A 184 -17.09 -10.12 4.52
CA PHE A 184 -16.83 -11.30 5.36
C PHE A 184 -17.95 -12.35 5.28
N ALA A 185 -19.16 -12.01 4.85
CA ALA A 185 -20.18 -13.02 4.58
C ALA A 185 -20.00 -13.72 3.22
N ASP A 186 -19.31 -13.09 2.24
CA ASP A 186 -19.09 -13.66 0.91
C ASP A 186 -17.79 -14.48 0.87
N GLU A 187 -17.90 -15.81 0.88
CA GLU A 187 -16.74 -16.74 0.85
C GLU A 187 -15.83 -16.56 -0.37
N ARG A 188 -16.35 -15.97 -1.47
CA ARG A 188 -15.55 -15.67 -2.67
C ARG A 188 -14.70 -14.42 -2.51
N CYS A 189 -15.02 -13.55 -1.54
CA CYS A 189 -14.22 -12.38 -1.22
C CYS A 189 -12.98 -12.84 -0.48
N LEU A 190 -11.80 -12.67 -1.08
CA LEU A 190 -10.50 -12.96 -0.47
C LEU A 190 -10.48 -14.33 0.25
N PRO A 191 -10.68 -15.45 -0.48
CA PRO A 191 -10.84 -16.77 0.12
C PRO A 191 -9.61 -17.24 0.92
N ALA A 192 -8.40 -16.76 0.57
CA ALA A 192 -7.18 -17.11 1.27
C ALA A 192 -6.83 -16.18 2.45
N LEU A 193 -7.61 -15.13 2.71
CA LEU A 193 -7.26 -14.12 3.71
C LEU A 193 -7.17 -14.72 5.11
N LYS A 194 -6.07 -14.42 5.79
CA LYS A 194 -5.81 -14.83 7.18
C LYS A 194 -5.66 -13.63 8.09
N HIS A 195 -5.14 -12.52 7.57
CA HIS A 195 -4.85 -11.32 8.34
C HIS A 195 -5.33 -10.07 7.61
N ILE A 196 -6.04 -9.20 8.32
CA ILE A 196 -6.40 -7.88 7.82
C ILE A 196 -6.17 -6.82 8.91
N GLU A 197 -5.50 -5.73 8.55
CA GLU A 197 -5.40 -4.56 9.40
C GLU A 197 -6.55 -3.59 9.07
N LEU A 198 -7.29 -3.12 10.08
CA LEU A 198 -8.41 -2.19 9.91
C LEU A 198 -8.30 -1.01 10.88
N SER A 199 -8.71 0.18 10.45
CA SER A 199 -8.89 1.33 11.36
C SER A 199 -10.11 1.12 12.25
N CYS A 200 -10.05 1.61 13.50
CA CYS A 200 -11.21 1.69 14.39
C CYS A 200 -12.19 2.80 13.99
N GLY A 201 -11.76 3.74 13.13
CA GLY A 201 -12.57 4.84 12.63
C GLY A 201 -13.32 4.54 11.32
N VAL A 202 -14.41 5.26 11.13
CA VAL A 202 -15.11 5.45 9.85
C VAL A 202 -15.03 6.92 9.47
N LEU A 203 -15.08 7.25 8.17
CA LEU A 203 -15.29 8.63 7.74
C LEU A 203 -16.79 8.93 7.74
N GLU A 204 -17.21 9.90 8.54
CA GLU A 204 -18.56 10.45 8.51
C GLU A 204 -18.51 11.87 7.91
N GLY A 205 -19.33 12.15 6.90
CA GLY A 205 -19.42 13.49 6.31
C GLY A 205 -18.17 14.00 5.57
N GLY A 206 -17.17 13.14 5.36
CA GLY A 206 -16.00 13.42 4.52
C GLY A 206 -14.80 14.07 5.22
N GLU A 207 -15.00 14.76 6.33
CA GLU A 207 -13.91 15.50 7.00
C GLU A 207 -13.57 14.97 8.41
N HIS A 208 -14.48 14.22 9.04
CA HIS A 208 -14.30 13.73 10.40
C HIS A 208 -14.24 12.21 10.46
N VAL A 209 -13.15 11.69 11.05
CA VAL A 209 -13.07 10.30 11.45
C VAL A 209 -13.85 10.13 12.75
N GLN A 210 -14.93 9.36 12.70
CA GLN A 210 -15.70 8.96 13.87
C GLN A 210 -15.27 7.54 14.26
N TYR A 211 -14.95 7.33 15.54
CA TYR A 211 -14.67 5.98 16.03
C TYR A 211 -15.94 5.13 16.01
N ARG A 212 -15.82 3.89 15.54
CA ARG A 212 -16.94 2.94 15.60
C ARG A 212 -17.30 2.66 17.06
N PRO A 213 -18.60 2.54 17.39
CA PRO A 213 -19.02 1.99 18.66
C PRO A 213 -18.40 0.61 18.90
N ARG A 214 -18.17 0.28 20.16
CA ARG A 214 -17.59 -1.01 20.56
C ARG A 214 -18.42 -2.18 20.01
N GLU A 215 -19.73 -2.05 20.01
CA GLU A 215 -20.65 -3.06 19.49
C GLU A 215 -20.41 -3.35 18.00
N GLU A 216 -20.09 -2.34 17.20
CA GLU A 216 -19.77 -2.52 15.78
C GLU A 216 -18.42 -3.21 15.59
N LEU A 217 -17.40 -2.81 16.35
CA LEU A 217 -16.08 -3.45 16.31
C LEU A 217 -16.17 -4.94 16.66
N GLU A 218 -16.96 -5.28 17.69
CA GLU A 218 -17.25 -6.66 18.09
C GLU A 218 -18.01 -7.43 17.01
N GLN A 219 -18.96 -6.81 16.30
CA GLN A 219 -19.66 -7.46 15.19
C GLN A 219 -18.73 -7.77 14.02
N ILE A 220 -17.88 -6.82 13.63
CA ILE A 220 -16.88 -7.00 12.56
C ILE A 220 -15.92 -8.13 12.94
N LYS A 221 -15.42 -8.12 14.19
CA LYS A 221 -14.53 -9.17 14.71
C LYS A 221 -15.16 -10.55 14.65
N ARG A 222 -16.41 -10.71 15.13
CA ARG A 222 -17.11 -11.99 15.07
C ARG A 222 -17.31 -12.50 13.64
N ALA A 223 -17.61 -11.60 12.70
CA ALA A 223 -17.77 -11.96 11.29
C ALA A 223 -16.43 -12.43 10.67
N ALA A 224 -15.32 -11.76 10.99
CA ALA A 224 -13.99 -12.17 10.56
C ALA A 224 -13.55 -13.51 11.20
N ASP A 225 -13.74 -13.66 12.51
CA ASP A 225 -13.41 -14.88 13.26
C ASP A 225 -14.17 -16.10 12.72
N ALA A 226 -15.44 -15.93 12.33
CA ALA A 226 -16.23 -16.99 11.69
C ALA A 226 -15.63 -17.49 10.36
N ARG A 227 -14.82 -16.65 9.70
CA ARG A 227 -14.04 -17.01 8.51
C ARG A 227 -12.58 -17.39 8.80
N GLY A 228 -12.16 -17.40 10.07
CA GLY A 228 -10.77 -17.63 10.45
C GLY A 228 -9.83 -16.47 10.08
N ILE A 229 -10.37 -15.26 9.89
CA ILE A 229 -9.61 -14.05 9.57
C ILE A 229 -9.29 -13.32 10.88
N LYS A 230 -8.01 -13.11 11.15
CA LYS A 230 -7.56 -12.29 12.29
C LYS A 230 -7.54 -10.82 11.89
N ILE A 231 -8.25 -9.99 12.67
CA ILE A 231 -8.19 -8.52 12.54
C ILE A 231 -7.08 -7.97 13.44
N VAL A 232 -6.26 -7.09 12.88
CA VAL A 232 -5.36 -6.20 13.62
C VAL A 232 -5.94 -4.80 13.54
N TRP A 233 -6.20 -4.18 14.69
CA TRP A 233 -6.72 -2.82 14.71
C TRP A 233 -5.56 -1.83 14.67
N SER A 234 -5.62 -0.85 13.77
CA SER A 234 -4.56 0.17 13.63
C SER A 234 -4.44 1.06 14.87
N GLU A 235 -5.51 1.17 15.66
CA GLU A 235 -5.52 1.82 16.96
C GLU A 235 -6.03 0.87 18.05
N PRO A 236 -5.52 0.96 19.29
CA PRO A 236 -6.06 0.20 20.41
C PRO A 236 -7.46 0.71 20.77
N TRP A 237 -8.49 -0.10 20.52
CA TRP A 237 -9.88 0.25 20.87
C TRP A 237 -10.31 -0.19 22.27
N GLU A 238 -9.53 -1.06 22.92
CA GLU A 238 -9.81 -1.56 24.27
C GLU A 238 -9.73 -0.43 25.33
N ASP A 239 -9.01 0.67 25.02
CA ASP A 239 -8.86 1.86 25.86
C ASP A 239 -9.80 3.02 25.48
N LEU A 240 -10.58 2.90 24.40
CA LEU A 240 -11.51 3.96 23.95
C LEU A 240 -12.71 4.17 24.90
N GLY A 241 -12.92 3.24 25.85
CA GLY A 241 -13.99 3.32 26.85
C GLY A 241 -13.75 4.30 28.00
N SER A 242 -12.55 4.87 28.15
CA SER A 242 -12.22 5.81 29.24
C SER A 242 -11.83 7.23 28.78
N ALA A 243 -11.53 7.44 27.50
CA ALA A 243 -11.04 8.73 27.01
C ALA A 243 -12.14 9.70 26.54
N TYR A 244 -13.37 9.23 26.33
CA TYR A 244 -14.45 10.05 25.72
C TYR A 244 -15.64 10.34 26.64
N ALA A 245 -15.47 10.19 27.95
CA ALA A 245 -16.38 10.81 28.93
C ALA A 245 -16.07 12.30 29.19
N TYR A 246 -15.06 12.88 28.54
CA TYR A 246 -14.52 14.20 28.91
C TYR A 246 -14.69 15.34 27.89
N ASP A 247 -15.23 15.12 26.69
CA ASP A 247 -15.35 16.19 25.67
C ASP A 247 -16.79 16.61 25.32
N PHE A 248 -17.78 16.31 26.17
CA PHE A 248 -19.17 16.77 25.99
C PHE A 248 -19.66 17.79 27.04
N GLU A 249 -18.80 18.27 27.93
CA GLU A 249 -19.11 19.34 28.89
C GLU A 249 -18.07 20.46 28.84
N GLU A 250 -17.99 21.24 27.76
CA GLU A 250 -17.53 22.65 27.83
C GLU A 250 -17.82 23.43 26.54
N GLN A 251 -19.10 23.53 26.17
CA GLN A 251 -19.61 24.74 25.51
C GLN A 251 -20.86 25.21 26.25
N GLY A 252 -20.65 25.61 27.51
CA GLY A 252 -21.58 26.43 28.25
C GLY A 252 -21.22 27.90 28.05
N ASP A 253 -22.17 28.62 27.46
CA ASP A 253 -22.29 30.07 27.33
C ASP A 253 -21.36 30.94 28.19
N PHE A 254 -20.71 31.92 27.56
CA PHE A 254 -20.49 33.22 28.19
C PHE A 254 -20.98 34.35 27.27
N ILE A 255 -21.85 35.16 27.86
CA ILE A 255 -22.44 36.42 27.41
C ILE A 255 -21.37 37.46 27.11
#